data_AF-A0A8J8NY97-F1
#
_entry.id   AF-A0A8J8NY97-F1
#
_cell.length_a   1.000
_cell.length_b   1.000
_cell.length_c   1.000
_cell.angle_alpha   90.00
_cell.angle_beta   90.00
_cell.angle_gamma   90.00
#
_symmetry.space_group_name_H-M   'P 1'
#
loop_
_entity.id
_entity.type
_entity.pdbx_description
1 polymer ?
#
loop_
_entity_poly.entity_id
_entity_poly.type
_entity_poly.pdbx_seq_one_letter_code
_entity_poly.pdbx_strand_id
1 'polypeptide(L)'
;MQSEEIFQQHTANIIVTEAQVRNAPQLTINVVEIPDTSSETLPSTIQYQLHKNQCLDINPLGGNSNLKNGATVFGTVPIGCNPAQYPINVVLAHGDDSNEEDDNTKRKDEDGDQNTAKRHFAIQYHPINNLYMIKDQGEGSGTFAKVEKPYTLANGTLISFGESHMVVQLHRTKHHSDVNRNKLVLKFLDGPRQFEQFTFMPQIGALKIGRMSECDIKLQDAGLSRVQCVVQYIRNSQLEEEGRWVLIDGNPETQQKSTNGTWVYLDEAHVVQDGMIFRACNYLFECKLL
;
A
#
# COMPACT_ATOMS: atom_id res chain seq x y z
N MET A 1 -2.17 9.68 17.82
CA MET A 1 -3.15 10.71 18.22
C MET A 1 -2.82 12.10 17.67
N GLN A 2 -1.59 12.64 17.75
CA GLN A 2 -1.30 13.96 17.16
C GLN A 2 -1.28 14.01 15.62
N SER A 3 -1.17 12.87 14.93
CA SER A 3 -1.15 12.80 13.46
C SER A 3 -2.54 12.84 12.80
N GLU A 4 -3.60 12.41 13.50
CA GLU A 4 -4.98 12.50 13.00
C GLU A 4 -5.55 13.92 13.11
N GLU A 5 -5.17 14.67 14.14
CA GLU A 5 -5.57 16.08 14.29
C GLU A 5 -4.99 16.97 13.18
N ILE A 6 -3.81 16.67 12.64
CA ILE A 6 -3.22 17.43 11.52
C ILE A 6 -4.00 17.20 10.22
N PHE A 7 -4.59 16.01 10.03
CA PHE A 7 -5.42 15.72 8.87
C PHE A 7 -6.81 16.38 8.98
N GLN A 8 -7.35 16.53 10.21
CA GLN A 8 -8.64 17.20 10.44
C GLN A 8 -8.55 18.72 10.64
N GLN A 9 -7.40 19.28 11.04
CA GLN A 9 -7.26 20.74 11.27
C GLN A 9 -6.83 21.53 10.03
N HIS A 10 -6.35 20.88 8.97
CA HIS A 10 -6.02 21.56 7.70
C HIS A 10 -7.18 21.66 6.70
N THR A 11 -8.38 21.20 7.05
CA THR A 11 -9.63 21.52 6.33
C THR A 11 -10.21 22.87 6.74
N ALA A 12 -9.35 23.87 6.96
CA ALA A 12 -9.77 25.26 7.12
C ALA A 12 -10.31 25.79 5.79
N ASN A 13 -11.63 25.76 5.59
CA ASN A 13 -12.41 26.45 4.54
C ASN A 13 -11.62 26.88 3.29
N ILE A 14 -11.02 25.91 2.59
CA ILE A 14 -10.43 26.18 1.29
C ILE A 14 -11.59 26.26 0.31
N ILE A 15 -11.91 27.47 -0.13
CA ILE A 15 -12.84 27.71 -1.23
C ILE A 15 -12.15 27.23 -2.52
N VAL A 16 -12.31 25.95 -2.84
CA VAL A 16 -11.89 25.42 -4.14
C VAL A 16 -12.86 25.96 -5.18
N THR A 17 -12.35 26.67 -6.18
CA THR A 17 -13.20 27.23 -7.24
C THR A 17 -13.82 26.12 -8.10
N GLU A 18 -15.05 26.31 -8.59
CA GLU A 18 -15.67 25.37 -9.54
C GLU A 18 -14.82 25.14 -10.81
N ALA A 19 -13.98 26.09 -11.19
CA ALA A 19 -13.09 25.97 -12.34
C ALA A 19 -11.94 24.97 -12.09
N GLN A 20 -11.25 25.07 -10.93
CA GLN A 20 -10.19 24.12 -10.54
C GLN A 20 -10.73 22.69 -10.46
N VAL A 21 -11.98 22.59 -10.04
CA VAL A 21 -12.73 21.34 -9.92
C VAL A 21 -12.97 20.63 -11.25
N ARG A 22 -13.24 21.36 -12.33
CA ARG A 22 -13.55 20.78 -13.66
C ARG A 22 -12.31 20.26 -14.38
N ASN A 23 -11.13 20.70 -13.96
CA ASN A 23 -9.85 20.35 -14.56
C ASN A 23 -9.09 19.26 -13.78
N ALA A 24 -9.73 18.63 -12.78
CA ALA A 24 -9.13 17.54 -12.04
C ALA A 24 -8.85 16.36 -12.99
N PRO A 25 -7.67 15.72 -12.91
CA PRO A 25 -7.40 14.51 -13.68
C PRO A 25 -8.41 13.44 -13.32
N GLN A 26 -8.75 12.56 -14.25
CA GLN A 26 -9.66 11.47 -13.98
C GLN A 26 -8.89 10.22 -13.56
N LEU A 27 -9.17 9.70 -12.37
CA LEU A 27 -8.57 8.43 -11.92
C LEU A 27 -9.46 7.26 -12.31
N THR A 28 -8.88 6.34 -13.09
CA THR A 28 -9.39 5.01 -13.36
C THR A 28 -8.68 3.98 -12.49
N ILE A 29 -9.41 3.07 -11.83
CA ILE A 29 -8.83 1.93 -11.10
C ILE A 29 -9.37 0.65 -11.71
N ASN A 30 -8.45 -0.19 -12.18
CA ASN A 30 -8.70 -1.50 -12.77
C ASN A 30 -8.36 -2.59 -11.75
N VAL A 31 -9.23 -3.58 -11.56
CA VAL A 31 -8.86 -4.82 -10.87
C VAL A 31 -8.16 -5.74 -11.87
N VAL A 32 -6.89 -6.06 -11.63
CA VAL A 32 -5.99 -6.79 -12.54
C VAL A 32 -5.98 -8.28 -12.24
N GLU A 33 -6.02 -8.65 -10.96
CA GLU A 33 -5.95 -10.05 -10.52
C GLU A 33 -6.96 -10.28 -9.39
N ILE A 34 -7.74 -11.34 -9.55
CA ILE A 34 -8.66 -11.87 -8.55
C ILE A 34 -8.18 -13.30 -8.30
N PRO A 35 -7.71 -13.63 -7.08
CA PRO A 35 -7.14 -14.93 -6.82
C PRO A 35 -8.21 -16.01 -6.93
N ASP A 36 -7.85 -17.07 -7.63
CA ASP A 36 -8.51 -18.38 -7.71
C ASP A 36 -10.04 -18.35 -7.57
N THR A 37 -10.71 -17.48 -8.32
CA THR A 37 -12.11 -17.74 -8.64
C THR A 37 -12.13 -18.76 -9.76
N SER A 38 -12.35 -20.02 -9.39
CA SER A 38 -12.62 -21.12 -10.32
C SER A 38 -13.86 -20.89 -11.21
N SER A 39 -14.52 -19.73 -11.11
CA SER A 39 -15.69 -19.34 -11.89
C SER A 39 -15.30 -18.46 -13.09
N GLU A 40 -15.51 -19.00 -14.29
CA GLU A 40 -15.22 -18.40 -15.63
C GLU A 40 -15.98 -17.10 -15.98
N THR A 41 -16.63 -16.40 -15.05
CA THR A 41 -17.64 -15.37 -15.41
C THR A 41 -17.49 -14.00 -14.77
N LEU A 42 -16.42 -13.70 -14.04
CA LEU A 42 -16.22 -12.32 -13.58
C LEU A 42 -15.74 -11.43 -14.75
N PRO A 43 -16.31 -10.22 -14.91
CA PRO A 43 -15.85 -9.30 -15.95
C PRO A 43 -14.36 -9.04 -15.75
N SER A 44 -13.58 -9.21 -16.83
CA SER A 44 -12.11 -9.16 -16.86
C SER A 44 -11.49 -7.85 -16.34
N THR A 45 -12.30 -6.83 -16.06
CA THR A 45 -11.86 -5.57 -15.47
C THR A 45 -13.05 -4.86 -14.84
N ILE A 46 -12.98 -4.56 -13.54
CA ILE A 46 -13.88 -3.59 -12.92
C ILE A 46 -13.19 -2.24 -12.97
N GLN A 47 -13.86 -1.24 -13.55
CA GLN A 47 -13.33 0.11 -13.72
C GLN A 47 -14.06 1.10 -12.81
N TYR A 48 -13.33 1.74 -11.89
CA TYR A 48 -13.86 2.87 -11.11
C TYR A 48 -13.37 4.17 -11.70
N GLN A 49 -14.28 5.10 -11.97
CA GLN A 49 -13.94 6.47 -12.34
C GLN A 49 -14.18 7.35 -11.11
N LEU A 50 -13.12 7.86 -10.50
CA LEU A 50 -13.23 8.73 -9.34
C LEU A 50 -13.26 10.18 -9.77
N HIS A 51 -14.33 10.88 -9.41
CA HIS A 51 -14.37 12.33 -9.44
C HIS A 51 -13.80 12.91 -8.14
N LYS A 52 -13.29 14.14 -8.20
CA LYS A 52 -12.69 14.91 -7.09
C LYS A 52 -13.46 14.99 -5.74
N ASN A 53 -14.76 14.70 -5.70
CA ASN A 53 -15.57 14.69 -4.47
C ASN A 53 -15.96 13.27 -4.02
N GLN A 54 -15.41 12.26 -4.68
CA GLN A 54 -15.66 10.85 -4.39
C GLN A 54 -14.41 10.25 -3.73
N CYS A 55 -14.66 9.36 -2.79
CA CYS A 55 -13.68 8.45 -2.25
C CYS A 55 -13.98 7.06 -2.83
N LEU A 56 -12.95 6.33 -3.27
CA LEU A 56 -13.09 4.89 -3.40
C LEU A 56 -12.96 4.31 -2.01
N ASP A 57 -13.95 3.53 -1.61
CA ASP A 57 -13.97 2.84 -0.33
C ASP A 57 -14.16 1.36 -0.63
N ILE A 58 -13.11 0.57 -0.38
CA ILE A 58 -13.19 -0.88 -0.52
C ILE A 58 -13.38 -1.48 0.86
N ASN A 59 -14.53 -2.11 1.02
CA ASN A 59 -14.93 -2.74 2.26
C ASN A 59 -15.27 -4.20 1.96
N PRO A 60 -14.57 -5.18 2.53
CA PRO A 60 -15.12 -6.52 2.63
C PRO A 60 -16.30 -6.42 3.60
N LEU A 61 -17.52 -6.32 3.06
CA LEU A 61 -18.70 -6.19 3.89
C LEU A 61 -18.89 -7.46 4.73
N GLY A 62 -18.57 -7.36 6.02
CA GLY A 62 -19.16 -8.16 7.10
C GLY A 62 -20.44 -7.55 7.65
N GLY A 63 -21.32 -6.96 6.84
CA GLY A 63 -22.47 -6.19 7.37
C GLY A 63 -23.74 -6.07 6.52
N ASN A 64 -23.79 -6.62 5.30
CA ASN A 64 -25.07 -6.74 4.60
C ASN A 64 -25.57 -8.17 4.81
N SER A 65 -26.57 -8.37 5.67
CA SER A 65 -27.09 -9.70 6.07
C SER A 65 -27.63 -10.56 4.93
N ASN A 66 -27.75 -9.98 3.73
CA ASN A 66 -28.19 -10.66 2.51
C ASN A 66 -27.02 -11.11 1.60
N LEU A 67 -25.78 -10.72 1.91
CA LEU A 67 -24.59 -11.20 1.20
C LEU A 67 -23.96 -12.32 2.02
N LYS A 68 -23.53 -13.39 1.35
CA LYS A 68 -22.79 -14.47 2.02
C LYS A 68 -21.54 -13.89 2.70
N ASN A 69 -21.18 -14.43 3.86
CA ASN A 69 -19.89 -14.16 4.50
C ASN A 69 -18.77 -14.33 3.46
N GLY A 70 -17.76 -13.45 3.51
CA GLY A 70 -16.61 -13.49 2.58
C GLY A 70 -16.76 -12.69 1.28
N ALA A 71 -17.90 -12.06 0.99
CA ALA A 71 -18.03 -11.21 -0.19
C ALA A 71 -17.22 -9.90 -0.05
N THR A 72 -16.31 -9.63 -0.99
CA THR A 72 -15.69 -8.30 -1.10
C THR A 72 -16.59 -7.38 -1.89
N VAL A 73 -16.89 -6.19 -1.36
CA VAL A 73 -17.74 -5.21 -2.02
C VAL A 73 -16.94 -3.96 -2.35
N PHE A 74 -17.12 -3.52 -3.57
CA PHE A 74 -16.45 -2.35 -4.09
C PHE A 74 -17.48 -1.23 -4.33
N GLY A 75 -17.16 -0.01 -3.92
CA GLY A 75 -18.05 1.13 -4.11
C GLY A 75 -17.35 2.48 -4.01
N THR A 76 -17.93 3.48 -4.66
CA THR A 76 -17.54 4.88 -4.47
C THR A 76 -18.53 5.56 -3.53
N VAL A 77 -18.05 6.29 -2.54
CA VAL A 77 -18.88 7.07 -1.61
C VAL A 77 -18.50 8.55 -1.72
N PRO A 78 -19.46 9.49 -1.74
CA PRO A 78 -19.11 10.90 -1.64
C PRO A 78 -18.37 11.20 -0.32
N ILE A 79 -17.40 12.10 -0.36
CA ILE A 79 -16.62 12.48 0.82
C ILE A 79 -17.55 13.04 1.91
N GLY A 80 -17.39 12.57 3.15
CA GLY A 80 -18.16 13.02 4.31
C GLY A 80 -19.55 12.37 4.45
N CYS A 81 -19.91 11.44 3.56
CA CYS A 81 -21.18 10.76 3.61
C CYS A 81 -21.08 9.37 4.25
N ASN A 82 -22.18 8.90 4.85
CA ASN A 82 -22.27 7.55 5.41
C ASN A 82 -22.40 6.52 4.27
N PRO A 83 -21.46 5.56 4.11
CA PRO A 83 -21.53 4.53 3.07
C PRO A 83 -22.84 3.74 3.04
N ALA A 84 -23.48 3.56 4.19
CA ALA A 84 -24.74 2.82 4.31
C ALA A 84 -25.92 3.48 3.56
N GLN A 85 -25.79 4.74 3.13
CA GLN A 85 -26.85 5.51 2.48
C GLN A 85 -26.77 5.55 0.95
N TYR A 86 -25.72 4.98 0.35
CA TYR A 86 -25.50 5.07 -1.10
C TYR A 86 -25.65 3.69 -1.75
N PRO A 87 -26.32 3.61 -2.93
CA PRO A 87 -26.37 2.37 -3.69
C PRO A 87 -24.95 2.00 -4.11
N ILE A 88 -24.43 0.93 -3.50
CA ILE A 88 -23.13 0.38 -3.85
C ILE A 88 -23.30 -0.35 -5.19
N ASN A 89 -22.47 -0.05 -6.19
CA ASN A 89 -22.34 -0.89 -7.38
C ASN A 89 -21.64 -2.17 -6.97
N VAL A 90 -22.39 -3.10 -6.38
CA VAL A 90 -21.85 -4.32 -5.80
C VAL A 90 -21.33 -5.21 -6.93
N VAL A 91 -20.01 -5.32 -7.05
CA VAL A 91 -19.41 -6.49 -7.68
C VAL A 91 -19.10 -7.49 -6.58
N LEU A 92 -19.77 -8.64 -6.61
CA LEU A 92 -19.53 -9.72 -5.67
C LEU A 92 -18.38 -10.58 -6.19
N ALA A 93 -17.22 -10.47 -5.53
CA ALA A 93 -16.22 -11.53 -5.60
C ALA A 93 -16.50 -12.48 -4.44
N HIS A 94 -16.81 -13.75 -4.76
CA HIS A 94 -16.98 -14.81 -3.77
C HIS A 94 -15.59 -15.33 -3.39
N GLY A 95 -15.21 -15.20 -2.12
CA GLY A 95 -14.11 -15.98 -1.56
C GLY A 95 -14.56 -17.43 -1.42
N ASP A 96 -13.69 -18.38 -1.74
CA ASP A 96 -13.92 -19.80 -1.52
C ASP A 96 -13.86 -20.07 0.01
N ASP A 97 -15.02 -20.08 0.67
CA ASP A 97 -15.16 -20.53 2.05
C ASP A 97 -15.05 -22.07 2.08
N SER A 98 -13.84 -22.60 1.88
CA SER A 98 -13.59 -24.02 2.09
C SER A 98 -13.36 -24.28 3.58
N ASN A 99 -14.45 -24.65 4.26
CA ASN A 99 -14.53 -25.52 5.45
C ASN A 99 -13.70 -25.15 6.69
N GLU A 100 -14.27 -24.30 7.55
CA GLU A 100 -14.14 -24.48 9.01
C GLU A 100 -15.51 -24.94 9.55
N GLU A 101 -15.69 -26.26 9.72
CA GLU A 101 -16.75 -26.82 10.54
C GLU A 101 -16.41 -26.53 12.00
N ASP A 102 -16.87 -25.39 12.52
CA ASP A 102 -16.63 -25.04 13.91
C ASP A 102 -17.88 -25.23 14.80
N ASP A 103 -17.58 -25.79 15.97
CA ASP A 103 -18.45 -26.40 16.95
C ASP A 103 -19.49 -25.43 17.53
N ASN A 104 -20.71 -25.94 17.64
CA ASN A 104 -21.95 -25.20 17.88
C ASN A 104 -22.10 -24.82 19.36
N THR A 105 -21.33 -23.83 19.82
CA THR A 105 -21.45 -23.30 21.19
C THR A 105 -22.29 -22.03 21.21
N LYS A 106 -23.58 -22.17 21.53
CA LYS A 106 -24.55 -21.09 21.76
C LYS A 106 -24.05 -20.10 22.82
N ARG A 107 -23.56 -18.93 22.40
CA ARG A 107 -23.48 -17.72 23.24
C ARG A 107 -24.68 -16.84 22.92
N LYS A 108 -25.32 -16.35 23.99
CA LYS A 108 -26.42 -15.37 23.94
C LYS A 108 -25.78 -14.00 23.78
N ASP A 109 -25.92 -13.41 22.60
CA ASP A 109 -25.47 -12.06 22.29
C ASP A 109 -26.59 -11.07 22.66
N GLU A 110 -26.47 -10.46 23.84
CA GLU A 110 -27.16 -9.23 24.22
C GLU A 110 -26.10 -8.13 24.36
N ASP A 111 -25.63 -7.62 23.22
CA ASP A 111 -25.16 -6.25 23.04
C ASP A 111 -25.06 -6.01 21.53
N GLY A 112 -25.84 -5.05 21.02
CA GLY A 112 -25.96 -4.74 19.61
C GLY A 112 -24.68 -4.11 19.06
N ASP A 113 -23.69 -4.94 18.77
CA ASP A 113 -22.47 -4.51 18.13
C ASP A 113 -22.80 -4.16 16.68
N GLN A 114 -22.85 -2.85 16.39
CA GLN A 114 -22.88 -2.35 15.03
C GLN A 114 -21.53 -2.67 14.41
N ASN A 115 -21.39 -3.89 13.91
CA ASN A 115 -20.25 -4.37 13.14
C ASN A 115 -20.26 -3.66 11.78
N THR A 116 -20.00 -2.35 11.80
CA THR A 116 -19.73 -1.58 10.59
C THR A 116 -18.43 -2.14 10.04
N ALA A 117 -18.56 -2.94 8.99
CA ALA A 117 -17.43 -3.51 8.29
C ALA A 117 -16.38 -2.42 8.06
N LYS A 118 -15.17 -2.65 8.53
CA LYS A 118 -14.16 -1.60 8.63
C LYS A 118 -13.42 -1.45 7.30
N ARG A 119 -13.06 -0.21 6.96
CA ARG A 119 -12.47 0.16 5.67
C ARG A 119 -11.04 -0.36 5.57
N HIS A 120 -10.63 -0.87 4.41
CA HIS A 120 -9.24 -1.31 4.20
C HIS A 120 -8.34 -0.17 3.74
N PHE A 121 -8.74 0.56 2.72
CA PHE A 121 -8.02 1.73 2.22
C PHE A 121 -8.98 2.79 1.69
N ALA A 122 -8.48 4.00 1.56
CA ALA A 122 -9.20 5.11 0.97
C ALA A 122 -8.35 5.76 -0.14
N ILE A 123 -9.00 6.13 -1.25
CA ILE A 123 -8.41 6.98 -2.28
C ILE A 123 -9.18 8.29 -2.32
N GLN A 124 -8.46 9.40 -2.09
CA GLN A 124 -9.03 10.73 -1.99
C GLN A 124 -8.32 11.70 -2.94
N TYR A 125 -9.07 12.62 -3.52
CA TYR A 125 -8.51 13.69 -4.32
C TYR A 125 -8.13 14.89 -3.45
N HIS A 126 -6.91 15.40 -3.61
CA HIS A 126 -6.39 16.56 -2.91
C HIS A 126 -6.48 17.81 -3.81
N PRO A 127 -7.49 18.68 -3.64
CA PRO A 127 -7.79 19.74 -4.61
C PRO A 127 -6.71 20.80 -4.75
N ILE A 128 -5.97 21.10 -3.68
CA ILE A 128 -4.89 22.11 -3.73
C ILE A 128 -3.73 21.64 -4.59
N ASN A 129 -3.40 20.35 -4.49
CA ASN A 129 -2.23 19.76 -5.13
C ASN A 129 -2.57 19.10 -6.46
N ASN A 130 -3.86 19.10 -6.84
CA ASN A 130 -4.39 18.51 -8.07
C ASN A 130 -3.94 17.05 -8.27
N LEU A 131 -3.98 16.24 -7.20
CA LEU A 131 -3.51 14.86 -7.20
C LEU A 131 -4.42 13.94 -6.38
N TYR A 132 -4.36 12.64 -6.65
CA TYR A 132 -5.01 11.62 -5.83
C TYR A 132 -4.03 11.05 -4.81
N MET A 133 -4.53 10.75 -3.62
CA MET A 133 -3.78 10.11 -2.54
C MET A 133 -4.47 8.83 -2.11
N ILE A 134 -3.71 7.76 -1.90
CA ILE A 134 -4.15 6.49 -1.35
C ILE A 134 -3.59 6.32 0.06
N LYS A 135 -4.38 5.79 1.00
CA LYS A 135 -3.93 5.51 2.36
C LYS A 135 -4.60 4.26 2.91
N ASP A 136 -3.81 3.39 3.52
CA ASP A 136 -4.32 2.28 4.32
C ASP A 136 -5.10 2.79 5.56
N GLN A 137 -6.16 2.08 5.95
CA GLN A 137 -7.01 2.45 7.09
C GLN A 137 -6.79 1.54 8.31
N GLY A 138 -5.79 0.66 8.28
CA GLY A 138 -5.36 -0.17 9.40
C GLY A 138 -6.11 -1.49 9.55
N GLU A 139 -6.89 -1.90 8.55
CA GLU A 139 -7.73 -3.09 8.62
C GLU A 139 -7.32 -4.15 7.58
N GLY A 140 -7.40 -5.41 7.99
CA GLY A 140 -6.98 -6.56 7.18
C GLY A 140 -5.47 -6.72 7.05
N SER A 141 -5.03 -7.25 5.90
CA SER A 141 -3.62 -7.54 5.62
C SER A 141 -2.80 -6.31 5.25
N GLY A 142 -3.42 -5.13 5.15
CA GLY A 142 -2.80 -3.89 4.70
C GLY A 142 -2.78 -3.69 3.18
N THR A 143 -2.46 -2.47 2.79
CA THR A 143 -2.40 -1.98 1.41
C THR A 143 -0.96 -1.68 1.02
N PHE A 144 -0.51 -2.27 -0.07
CA PHE A 144 0.87 -2.16 -0.52
C PHE A 144 0.96 -1.72 -1.98
N ALA A 145 1.82 -0.76 -2.28
CA ALA A 145 2.15 -0.38 -3.66
C ALA A 145 3.37 -1.15 -4.16
N LYS A 146 3.35 -1.55 -5.42
CA LYS A 146 4.51 -2.12 -6.11
C LYS A 146 5.52 -1.02 -6.42
N VAL A 147 6.80 -1.29 -6.18
CA VAL A 147 7.90 -0.37 -6.47
C VAL A 147 8.23 -0.43 -7.96
N GLU A 148 7.57 0.42 -8.75
CA GLU A 148 7.82 0.51 -10.20
C GLU A 148 8.93 1.52 -10.55
N LYS A 149 9.17 2.48 -9.67
CA LYS A 149 10.20 3.54 -9.79
C LYS A 149 11.01 3.60 -8.49
N PRO A 150 12.23 4.18 -8.51
CA PRO A 150 13.02 4.35 -7.31
C PRO A 150 12.22 5.05 -6.19
N TYR A 151 12.06 4.37 -5.07
CA TYR A 151 11.23 4.80 -3.93
C TYR A 151 12.11 5.38 -2.82
N THR A 152 11.88 6.63 -2.43
CA THR A 152 12.64 7.23 -1.32
C THR A 152 12.16 6.66 0.01
N LEU A 153 13.05 6.00 0.75
CA LEU A 153 12.72 5.39 2.02
C LEU A 153 12.48 6.43 3.11
N ALA A 154 11.47 6.18 3.93
CA ALA A 154 11.19 6.91 5.16
C ALA A 154 11.43 6.02 6.39
N ASN A 155 11.51 6.65 7.56
CA ASN A 155 11.57 5.89 8.81
C ASN A 155 10.23 5.21 9.08
N GLY A 156 10.22 3.92 9.35
CA GLY A 156 9.00 3.13 9.53
C GLY A 156 8.49 2.47 8.24
N THR A 157 9.07 2.77 7.06
CA THR A 157 8.64 2.13 5.80
C THR A 157 8.72 0.61 5.92
N LEU A 158 7.58 -0.05 5.74
CA LEU A 158 7.46 -1.51 5.68
C LEU A 158 7.55 -1.97 4.23
N ILE A 159 8.51 -2.83 3.95
CA ILE A 159 8.81 -3.40 2.64
C ILE A 159 8.43 -4.88 2.68
N SER A 160 7.86 -5.40 1.59
CA SER A 160 7.44 -6.79 1.47
C SER A 160 7.84 -7.38 0.12
N PHE A 161 8.33 -8.62 0.15
CA PHE A 161 8.67 -9.40 -1.05
C PHE A 161 8.66 -10.89 -0.67
N GLY A 162 8.02 -11.74 -1.48
CA GLY A 162 7.77 -13.12 -1.09
C GLY A 162 7.07 -13.19 0.27
N GLU A 163 7.60 -14.02 1.16
CA GLU A 163 7.13 -14.16 2.56
C GLU A 163 7.86 -13.24 3.55
N SER A 164 8.79 -12.41 3.07
CA SER A 164 9.60 -11.54 3.94
C SER A 164 8.97 -10.17 4.11
N HIS A 165 8.89 -9.73 5.36
CA HIS A 165 8.45 -8.39 5.74
C HIS A 165 9.57 -7.68 6.51
N MET A 166 9.95 -6.49 6.08
CA MET A 166 11.11 -5.76 6.61
C MET A 166 10.76 -4.29 6.88
N VAL A 167 11.09 -3.80 8.07
CA VAL A 167 10.91 -2.39 8.43
C VAL A 167 12.23 -1.62 8.31
N VAL A 168 12.12 -0.40 7.79
CA VAL A 168 13.23 0.55 7.65
C VAL A 168 13.29 1.45 8.88
N GLN A 169 14.47 1.62 9.46
CA GLN A 169 14.74 2.68 10.45
C GLN A 169 15.88 3.56 9.94
N LEU A 170 15.64 4.88 9.93
CA LEU A 170 16.60 5.87 9.45
C LEU A 170 17.08 6.71 10.63
N HIS A 171 18.38 6.66 10.91
CA HIS A 171 18.99 7.50 11.94
C HIS A 171 19.56 8.77 11.29
N ARG A 172 18.85 9.89 11.49
CA ARG A 172 19.31 11.22 11.06
C ARG A 172 19.83 11.98 12.27
N THR A 173 21.11 12.35 12.25
CA THR A 173 21.73 13.16 13.31
C THR A 173 21.92 14.60 12.82
N LYS A 174 21.66 15.56 13.71
CA LYS A 174 21.77 17.01 13.40
C LYS A 174 23.23 17.49 13.31
N HIS A 175 24.17 16.72 13.84
CA HIS A 175 25.58 17.08 13.83
C HIS A 175 26.25 16.66 12.52
N HIS A 176 26.68 17.64 11.73
CA HIS A 176 27.34 17.42 10.44
C HIS A 176 28.63 16.57 10.53
N SER A 177 29.29 16.55 11.69
CA SER A 177 30.53 15.79 11.92
C SER A 177 30.31 14.33 12.31
N ASP A 178 29.05 13.90 12.49
CA ASP A 178 28.78 12.53 12.94
C ASP A 178 28.90 11.54 11.77
N VAL A 179 29.84 10.61 11.92
CA VAL A 179 30.10 9.51 10.96
C VAL A 179 28.85 8.62 10.80
N ASN A 180 27.95 8.61 11.78
CA ASN A 180 26.70 7.84 11.78
C ASN A 180 25.50 8.58 11.18
N ARG A 181 25.70 9.77 10.58
CA ARG A 181 24.62 10.50 9.92
C ARG A 181 24.03 9.65 8.79
N ASN A 182 22.71 9.55 8.77
CA ASN A 182 21.95 8.82 7.75
C ASN A 182 22.23 7.31 7.71
N LYS A 183 22.51 6.69 8.86
CA LYS A 183 22.57 5.23 8.99
C LYS A 183 21.21 4.61 8.66
N LEU A 184 21.24 3.55 7.86
CA LEU A 184 20.10 2.68 7.56
C LEU A 184 20.13 1.47 8.48
N VAL A 185 18.99 1.15 9.09
CA VAL A 185 18.77 -0.10 9.80
C VAL A 185 17.60 -0.81 9.14
N LEU A 186 17.81 -2.07 8.79
CA LEU A 186 16.80 -2.95 8.22
C LEU A 186 16.51 -4.06 9.23
N LYS A 187 15.25 -4.18 9.66
CA LYS A 187 14.82 -5.20 10.62
C LYS A 187 13.76 -6.09 9.99
N PHE A 188 14.00 -7.39 9.96
CA PHE A 188 13.04 -8.37 9.46
C PHE A 188 12.01 -8.68 10.54
N LEU A 189 10.75 -8.47 10.20
CA LEU A 189 9.59 -8.73 11.07
C LEU A 189 9.04 -10.13 10.84
N ASP A 190 9.20 -10.65 9.63
CA ASP A 190 8.70 -11.96 9.21
C ASP A 190 9.54 -12.56 8.07
N GLY A 191 9.32 -13.84 7.79
CA GLY A 191 10.00 -14.62 6.76
C GLY A 191 11.28 -15.33 7.23
N PRO A 192 12.10 -15.87 6.32
CA PRO A 192 13.25 -16.72 6.65
C PRO A 192 14.36 -16.08 7.49
N ARG A 193 14.33 -14.75 7.63
CA ARG A 193 15.29 -13.93 8.39
C ARG A 193 14.65 -13.24 9.60
N GLN A 194 13.51 -13.73 10.07
CA GLN A 194 12.75 -13.08 11.15
C GLN A 194 13.64 -12.70 12.34
N PHE A 195 13.44 -11.49 12.86
CA PHE A 195 14.18 -10.88 13.97
C PHE A 195 15.65 -10.52 13.69
N GLU A 196 16.19 -10.83 12.50
CA GLU A 196 17.51 -10.33 12.11
C GLU A 196 17.47 -8.82 11.84
N GLN A 197 18.58 -8.15 12.17
CA GLN A 197 18.75 -6.72 11.97
C GLN A 197 20.10 -6.43 11.31
N PHE A 198 20.07 -5.62 10.27
CA PHE A 198 21.25 -5.20 9.52
C PHE A 198 21.42 -3.69 9.62
N THR A 199 22.66 -3.23 9.70
CA THR A 199 23.01 -1.82 9.80
C THR A 199 23.95 -1.46 8.65
N PHE A 200 23.62 -0.40 7.93
CA PHE A 200 24.40 0.06 6.80
C PHE A 200 24.70 1.55 6.90
N MET A 201 25.89 1.90 6.47
CA MET A 201 26.36 3.27 6.40
C MET A 201 26.30 3.75 4.95
N PRO A 202 26.09 5.05 4.70
CA PRO A 202 25.99 5.63 3.36
C PRO A 202 27.11 5.27 2.38
N GLN A 203 28.30 4.87 2.85
CA GLN A 203 29.47 4.58 2.03
C GLN A 203 29.46 3.17 1.41
N ILE A 204 28.53 2.28 1.80
CA ILE A 204 28.46 0.92 1.25
C ILE A 204 28.09 0.89 -0.25
N GLY A 205 27.52 1.97 -0.77
CA GLY A 205 27.07 2.05 -2.15
C GLY A 205 25.68 1.45 -2.32
N ALA A 206 25.59 0.36 -3.10
CA ALA A 206 24.33 -0.32 -3.40
C ALA A 206 24.24 -1.63 -2.60
N LEU A 207 23.22 -1.74 -1.76
CA LEU A 207 22.90 -2.94 -0.97
C LEU A 207 21.99 -3.85 -1.79
N LYS A 208 22.46 -5.03 -2.17
CA LYS A 208 21.70 -6.04 -2.91
C LYS A 208 21.00 -7.00 -1.96
N ILE A 209 19.69 -7.18 -2.14
CA ILE A 209 18.86 -8.12 -1.38
C ILE A 209 18.26 -9.12 -2.37
N GLY A 210 18.41 -10.42 -2.12
CA GLY A 210 17.94 -11.45 -3.04
C GLY A 210 18.36 -12.86 -2.64
N ARG A 211 18.10 -13.85 -3.50
CA ARG A 211 18.40 -15.26 -3.16
C ARG A 211 19.84 -15.70 -3.41
N MET A 212 20.59 -14.92 -4.20
CA MET A 212 21.92 -15.33 -4.64
C MET A 212 23.02 -14.97 -3.62
N SER A 213 24.16 -15.65 -3.72
CA SER A 213 25.31 -15.44 -2.82
C SER A 213 26.00 -14.09 -2.98
N GLU A 214 25.85 -13.44 -4.14
CA GLU A 214 26.37 -12.09 -4.38
C GLU A 214 25.54 -10.98 -3.72
N CYS A 215 24.39 -11.30 -3.11
CA CYS A 215 23.60 -10.32 -2.36
C CYS A 215 24.19 -10.09 -0.97
N ASP A 216 24.21 -8.84 -0.54
CA ASP A 216 24.62 -8.45 0.81
C ASP A 216 23.68 -9.04 1.88
N ILE A 217 22.38 -9.10 1.56
CA ILE A 217 21.38 -9.84 2.35
C ILE A 217 20.84 -10.98 1.49
N LYS A 218 21.35 -12.19 1.76
CA LYS A 218 20.92 -13.43 1.10
C LYS A 218 19.71 -14.04 1.79
N LEU A 219 18.68 -14.36 1.01
CA LEU A 219 17.46 -15.02 1.48
C LEU A 219 17.33 -16.43 0.87
N GLN A 220 16.91 -17.41 1.67
CA GLN A 220 16.71 -18.79 1.19
C GLN A 220 15.25 -18.99 0.76
N ASP A 221 14.84 -18.28 -0.29
CA ASP A 221 13.48 -18.34 -0.83
C ASP A 221 13.53 -18.51 -2.35
N ALA A 222 12.93 -19.60 -2.84
CA ALA A 222 12.88 -19.94 -4.25
C ALA A 222 11.95 -19.01 -5.06
N GLY A 223 10.95 -18.41 -4.41
CA GLY A 223 10.03 -17.43 -4.98
C GLY A 223 10.65 -16.04 -5.18
N LEU A 224 11.83 -15.78 -4.62
CA LEU A 224 12.53 -14.52 -4.82
C LEU A 224 13.41 -14.52 -6.07
N SER A 225 13.61 -13.32 -6.62
CA SER A 225 14.52 -13.11 -7.73
C SER A 225 15.98 -13.24 -7.30
N ARG A 226 16.89 -13.43 -8.26
CA ARG A 226 18.34 -13.49 -8.00
C ARG A 226 18.81 -12.28 -7.19
N VAL A 227 18.43 -11.10 -7.67
CA VAL A 227 18.43 -9.82 -6.95
C VAL A 227 16.98 -9.36 -6.93
N GLN A 228 16.37 -9.33 -5.75
CA GLN A 228 14.97 -8.96 -5.55
C GLN A 228 14.82 -7.44 -5.53
N CYS A 229 15.68 -6.75 -4.79
CA CYS A 229 15.72 -5.31 -4.75
C CYS A 229 17.11 -4.80 -4.38
N VAL A 230 17.32 -3.51 -4.64
CA VAL A 230 18.53 -2.79 -4.26
C VAL A 230 18.16 -1.58 -3.42
N VAL A 231 18.88 -1.38 -2.32
CA VAL A 231 18.79 -0.16 -1.51
C VAL A 231 20.07 0.63 -1.70
N GLN A 232 19.96 1.86 -2.20
CA GLN A 232 21.11 2.70 -2.52
C GLN A 232 21.02 4.04 -1.80
N TYR A 233 22.15 4.51 -1.28
CA TYR A 233 22.26 5.88 -0.79
C TYR A 233 22.62 6.83 -1.93
N ILE A 234 21.72 7.77 -2.24
CA ILE A 234 21.93 8.77 -3.28
C ILE A 234 22.29 10.10 -2.62
N ARG A 235 23.45 10.65 -3.00
CA ARG A 235 23.86 12.02 -2.66
C ARG A 235 23.51 12.93 -3.83
N ASN A 236 22.63 13.90 -3.60
CA ASN A 236 22.33 14.91 -4.61
C ASN A 236 23.43 15.97 -4.59
N SER A 237 24.27 16.00 -5.63
CA SER A 237 25.50 16.79 -5.67
C SER A 237 25.31 18.30 -5.84
N GLN A 238 24.07 18.81 -5.98
CA GLN A 238 23.85 20.22 -6.35
C GLN A 238 22.82 21.00 -5.52
N LEU A 239 21.92 20.37 -4.74
CA LEU A 239 20.84 21.11 -4.08
C LEU A 239 20.44 20.59 -2.69
N GLU A 240 20.85 19.39 -2.28
CA GLU A 240 20.51 18.85 -0.96
C GLU A 240 21.80 18.57 -0.18
N GLU A 241 21.95 19.19 0.99
CA GLU A 241 23.04 18.85 1.92
C GLU A 241 22.92 17.43 2.48
N GLU A 242 21.76 16.79 2.32
CA GLU A 242 21.45 15.47 2.84
C GLU A 242 21.17 14.49 1.70
N GLY A 243 21.94 13.40 1.64
CA GLY A 243 21.58 12.27 0.77
C GLY A 243 20.45 11.44 1.38
N ARG A 244 19.82 10.60 0.56
CA ARG A 244 18.66 9.79 0.91
C ARG A 244 18.83 8.34 0.50
N TRP A 245 18.21 7.44 1.25
CA TRP A 245 18.13 6.02 0.88
C TRP A 245 16.97 5.80 -0.07
N VAL A 246 17.24 5.08 -1.15
CA VAL A 246 16.28 4.80 -2.21
C VAL A 246 16.21 3.30 -2.45
N LEU A 247 15.00 2.77 -2.47
CA LEU A 247 14.68 1.39 -2.80
C LEU A 247 14.37 1.28 -4.30
N ILE A 248 14.96 0.29 -4.96
CA ILE A 248 14.80 0.01 -6.37
C ILE A 248 14.42 -1.47 -6.51
N ASP A 249 13.35 -1.76 -7.25
CA ASP A 249 12.97 -3.14 -7.56
C ASP A 249 13.91 -3.78 -8.58
N GLY A 250 14.31 -5.02 -8.33
CA GLY A 250 15.19 -5.79 -9.20
C GLY A 250 16.65 -5.33 -9.20
N ASN A 251 17.36 -5.61 -10.30
CA ASN A 251 18.77 -5.25 -10.48
C ASN A 251 18.90 -4.05 -11.44
N PRO A 252 19.32 -2.86 -10.95
CA PRO A 252 19.49 -1.68 -11.79
C PRO A 252 20.63 -1.82 -12.81
N GLU A 253 21.63 -2.68 -12.57
CA GLU A 253 22.76 -2.89 -13.49
C GLU A 253 22.32 -3.63 -14.77
N THR A 254 21.39 -4.58 -14.64
CA THR A 254 20.86 -5.36 -15.77
C THR A 254 19.50 -4.90 -16.25
N GLN A 255 18.90 -3.91 -15.56
CA GLN A 255 17.53 -3.43 -15.77
C GLN A 255 16.46 -4.52 -15.63
N GLN A 256 16.79 -5.65 -14.98
CA GLN A 256 15.84 -6.73 -14.73
C GLN A 256 15.05 -6.42 -13.46
N LYS A 257 13.72 -6.30 -13.59
CA LYS A 257 12.79 -6.20 -12.45
C LYS A 257 12.70 -7.53 -11.70
N SER A 258 12.19 -7.50 -10.48
CA SER A 258 11.92 -8.74 -9.75
C SER A 258 10.69 -9.45 -10.33
N THR A 259 10.67 -10.79 -10.25
CA THR A 259 9.58 -11.61 -10.78
C THR A 259 8.24 -11.31 -10.10
N ASN A 260 8.23 -11.27 -8.77
CA ASN A 260 7.00 -11.13 -7.96
C ASN A 260 6.80 -9.71 -7.40
N GLY A 261 7.63 -8.76 -7.82
CA GLY A 261 7.59 -7.38 -7.33
C GLY A 261 8.18 -7.19 -5.93
N THR A 262 8.62 -5.97 -5.68
CA THR A 262 8.91 -5.44 -4.34
C THR A 262 7.80 -4.48 -3.96
N TRP A 263 7.27 -4.59 -2.74
CA TRP A 263 6.07 -3.90 -2.31
C TRP A 263 6.37 -3.00 -1.10
N VAL A 264 5.73 -1.83 -1.03
CA VAL A 264 5.84 -0.89 0.10
C VAL A 264 4.46 -0.65 0.71
N TYR A 265 4.36 -0.76 2.02
CA TYR A 265 3.12 -0.52 2.76
C TYR A 265 2.76 0.97 2.73
N LEU A 266 1.46 1.27 2.63
CA LEU A 266 0.92 2.62 2.49
C LEU A 266 0.30 3.11 3.81
N ASP A 267 1.10 3.15 4.88
CA ASP A 267 0.68 3.64 6.21
C ASP A 267 0.30 5.12 6.19
N GLU A 268 1.08 5.92 5.47
CA GLU A 268 0.84 7.32 5.21
C GLU A 268 0.18 7.53 3.84
N ALA A 269 -0.42 8.71 3.67
CA ALA A 269 -1.09 9.07 2.42
C ALA A 269 -0.05 9.16 1.29
N HIS A 270 -0.17 8.28 0.31
CA HIS A 270 0.75 8.15 -0.82
C HIS A 270 0.14 8.72 -2.10
N VAL A 271 0.92 9.44 -2.89
CA VAL A 271 0.42 10.00 -4.16
C VAL A 271 0.20 8.87 -5.16
N VAL A 272 -1.01 8.78 -5.69
CA VAL A 272 -1.33 7.84 -6.78
C VAL A 272 -0.63 8.30 -8.04
N GLN A 273 0.14 7.41 -8.66
CA GLN A 273 0.83 7.66 -9.92
C GLN A 273 0.13 6.95 -11.07
N ASP A 274 0.31 7.46 -12.29
CA ASP A 274 -0.14 6.75 -13.49
C ASP A 274 0.61 5.42 -13.65
N GLY A 275 -0.13 4.35 -13.91
CA GLY A 275 0.38 2.98 -13.94
C GLY A 275 0.75 2.41 -12.58
N MET A 276 0.37 3.06 -11.47
CA MET A 276 0.63 2.53 -10.12
C MET A 276 -0.12 1.20 -9.94
N ILE A 277 0.63 0.17 -9.56
CA ILE A 277 0.07 -1.12 -9.16
C ILE A 277 0.08 -1.20 -7.64
N PHE A 278 -1.04 -1.58 -7.04
CA PHE A 278 -1.12 -1.83 -5.60
C PHE A 278 -1.96 -3.07 -5.31
N ARG A 279 -1.74 -3.66 -4.14
CA ARG A 279 -2.52 -4.77 -3.63
C ARG A 279 -3.17 -4.38 -2.31
N ALA A 280 -4.39 -4.86 -2.11
CA ALA A 280 -5.09 -4.79 -0.84
C ALA A 280 -5.85 -6.11 -0.66
N CYS A 281 -5.66 -6.75 0.49
CA CYS A 281 -6.06 -8.15 0.69
C CYS A 281 -5.46 -9.03 -0.42
N ASN A 282 -6.36 -9.70 -1.13
CA ASN A 282 -6.10 -10.67 -2.16
C ASN A 282 -6.19 -10.05 -3.56
N TYR A 283 -6.54 -8.77 -3.69
CA TYR A 283 -6.77 -8.14 -4.99
C TYR A 283 -5.56 -7.33 -5.46
N LEU A 284 -5.35 -7.36 -6.77
CA LEU A 284 -4.40 -6.48 -7.44
C LEU A 284 -5.12 -5.40 -8.23
N PHE A 285 -4.66 -4.16 -8.09
CA PHE A 285 -5.23 -2.98 -8.71
C PHE A 285 -4.19 -2.25 -9.57
N GLU A 286 -4.62 -1.68 -10.69
CA GLU A 286 -3.84 -0.77 -11.53
C GLU A 286 -4.56 0.58 -11.64
N CYS A 287 -3.84 1.65 -11.33
CA CYS A 287 -4.30 3.02 -11.49
C CYS A 287 -3.93 3.57 -12.87
N LYS A 288 -4.88 4.27 -13.51
CA LYS A 288 -4.66 5.05 -14.74
C LYS A 288 -5.16 6.48 -14.53
N LEU A 289 -4.29 7.46 -14.71
CA LEU A 289 -4.64 8.87 -14.67
C LEU A 289 -4.89 9.35 -16.11
N LEU A 290 -6.08 9.87 -16.37
CA LEU A 290 -6.54 10.39 -17.67
C LEU A 290 -6.62 11.92 -17.66
#